data_AF-A0A1B1ZY51-F1
#
_entry.id   AF-A0A1B1ZY51-F1
#
_cell.length_a   1.000
_cell.length_b   1.000
_cell.length_c   1.000
_cell.angle_alpha   90.00
_cell.angle_beta   90.00
_cell.angle_gamma   90.00
#
_symmetry.space_group_name_H-M   'P 1'
#
loop_
_entity.id
_entity.type
_entity.pdbx_description
1 polymer ?
#
loop_
_entity_poly.entity_id
_entity_poly.type
_entity_poly.pdbx_seq_one_letter_code
_entity_poly.pdbx_strand_id
1 'polypeptide(L)'
;MFHFLAALAEYDREMIVDGTLDGLAAARARGRVGGRPAALSQRQLDTAQQMYDTGQHTVEEIADTFRVGRSTLYRALYAYGDGRDCALVVYRNARPKIDHTNRRYGETGVGERAQLDADRKWFPIAPARRARLKAIVYVVDGTVARVRAVHPDPAAWDADDRDYADVPVGPPLTDLQITRQLPTLGIMLGQARPHLRGKIREYLTL
;
A
#
# COMPACT_ATOMS: atom_id res chain seq x y z
N MET A 1 50.32 26.57 6.34
CA MET A 1 49.19 27.40 5.85
C MET A 1 48.09 26.58 5.17
N PHE A 2 48.41 25.54 4.40
CA PHE A 2 47.41 24.67 3.76
C PHE A 2 46.48 23.91 4.74
N HIS A 3 46.96 23.53 5.93
CA HIS A 3 46.15 22.78 6.91
C HIS A 3 44.96 23.58 7.46
N PHE A 4 45.12 24.89 7.68
CA PHE A 4 44.02 25.74 8.17
C PHE A 4 42.95 25.95 7.10
N LEU A 5 43.37 26.16 5.85
CA LEU A 5 42.45 26.31 4.71
C LEU A 5 41.69 25.00 4.43
N ALA A 6 42.34 23.85 4.61
CA ALA A 6 41.68 22.55 4.53
C ALA A 6 40.62 22.37 5.63
N ALA A 7 40.96 22.69 6.88
CA ALA A 7 40.02 22.62 7.99
C ALA A 7 38.82 23.56 7.82
N LEU A 8 39.04 24.76 7.28
CA LEU A 8 37.96 25.71 7.00
C LEU A 8 37.05 25.20 5.86
N ALA A 9 37.62 24.64 4.80
CA ALA A 9 36.84 24.06 3.70
C ALA A 9 36.03 22.84 4.15
N GLU A 10 36.56 22.06 5.11
CA GLU A 10 35.85 20.93 5.72
C GLU A 10 34.68 21.40 6.58
N TYR A 11 34.86 22.44 7.38
CA TYR A 11 33.80 23.09 8.16
C TYR A 11 32.67 23.63 7.28
N ASP A 12 33.00 24.34 6.19
CA ASP A 12 31.99 24.86 5.26
C ASP A 12 31.20 23.73 4.59
N ARG A 13 31.87 22.62 4.25
CA ARG A 13 31.23 21.42 3.70
C ARG A 13 30.27 20.80 4.71
N GLU A 14 30.68 20.66 5.98
CA GLU A 14 29.82 20.15 7.05
C GLU A 14 28.57 21.02 7.22
N MET A 15 28.73 22.35 7.26
CA MET A 15 27.60 23.28 7.37
C MET A 15 26.61 23.16 6.19
N ILE A 16 27.10 22.93 4.96
CA ILE A 16 26.25 22.69 3.79
C ILE A 16 25.49 21.36 3.91
N VAL A 17 26.14 20.31 4.42
CA VAL A 17 25.51 19.00 4.64
C VAL A 17 24.41 19.10 5.68
N ASP A 18 24.67 19.74 6.81
CA ASP A 18 23.71 19.93 7.90
C ASP A 18 22.48 20.70 7.41
N GLY A 19 22.68 21.82 6.72
CA GLY A 19 21.59 22.58 6.12
C GLY A 19 20.78 21.78 5.10
N THR A 20 21.42 20.88 4.35
CA THR A 20 20.74 19.98 3.40
C THR A 20 19.89 18.94 4.12
N LEU A 21 20.42 18.35 5.20
CA LEU A 21 19.71 17.35 6.01
C LEU A 21 18.50 17.96 6.70
N ASP A 22 18.63 19.16 7.25
CA ASP A 22 17.52 19.92 7.85
C ASP A 22 16.45 20.24 6.80
N GLY A 23 16.86 20.68 5.61
CA GLY A 23 15.96 20.89 4.49
C GLY A 23 15.19 19.64 4.07
N LEU A 24 15.88 18.48 4.01
CA LEU A 24 15.27 17.18 3.72
C LEU A 24 14.30 16.75 4.83
N ALA A 25 14.66 16.93 6.09
CA ALA A 25 13.82 16.60 7.24
C ALA A 25 12.54 17.45 7.21
N ALA A 26 12.66 18.76 6.98
CA ALA A 26 11.52 19.65 6.83
C ALA A 26 10.64 19.29 5.62
N ALA A 27 11.24 18.86 4.50
CA ALA A 27 10.50 18.40 3.33
C ALA A 27 9.74 17.09 3.62
N ARG A 28 10.35 16.14 4.34
CA ARG A 28 9.71 14.88 4.78
C ARG A 28 8.56 15.12 5.74
N ALA A 29 8.72 16.04 6.70
CA ALA A 29 7.64 16.45 7.60
C ALA A 29 6.43 17.04 6.84
N ARG A 30 6.67 17.72 5.71
CA ARG A 30 5.62 18.17 4.78
C ARG A 30 5.11 17.07 3.83
N GLY A 31 5.53 15.81 4.00
CA GLY A 31 5.09 14.67 3.22
C GLY A 31 5.84 14.42 1.90
N ARG A 32 6.99 15.06 1.66
CA ARG A 32 7.84 14.73 0.50
C ARG A 32 8.75 13.55 0.82
N VAL A 33 8.60 12.46 0.06
CA VAL A 33 9.38 11.22 0.24
C VAL A 33 10.77 11.29 -0.42
N GLY A 34 10.91 12.07 -1.51
CA GLY A 34 12.15 12.18 -2.30
C GLY A 34 12.40 10.97 -3.22
N GLY A 35 13.54 10.96 -3.91
CA GLY A 35 13.97 9.84 -4.77
C GLY A 35 13.40 9.81 -6.19
N ARG A 36 13.78 8.78 -6.96
CA ARG A 36 13.29 8.56 -8.34
C ARG A 36 11.80 8.14 -8.29
N PRO A 37 10.91 8.78 -9.07
CA PRO A 37 9.51 8.36 -9.15
C PRO A 37 9.37 6.89 -9.55
N ALA A 38 8.34 6.23 -9.03
CA ALA A 38 8.00 4.87 -9.44
C ALA A 38 7.69 4.81 -10.94
N ALA A 39 8.13 3.75 -11.61
CA ALA A 39 7.92 3.56 -13.05
C ALA A 39 6.45 3.26 -13.40
N LEU A 40 5.68 2.72 -12.45
CA LEU A 40 4.27 2.42 -12.58
C LEU A 40 3.50 3.18 -11.50
N SER A 41 2.40 3.83 -11.89
CA SER A 41 1.40 4.36 -10.96
C SER A 41 0.65 3.22 -10.28
N GLN A 42 0.00 3.49 -9.13
CA GLN A 42 -0.78 2.46 -8.45
C GLN A 42 -1.88 1.86 -9.34
N ARG A 43 -2.53 2.69 -10.17
CA ARG A 43 -3.53 2.22 -11.14
C ARG A 43 -2.92 1.29 -12.18
N GLN A 44 -1.73 1.62 -12.70
CA GLN A 44 -1.01 0.75 -13.64
C GLN A 44 -0.54 -0.54 -12.96
N LEU A 45 -0.13 -0.49 -11.68
CA LEU A 45 0.19 -1.69 -10.90
C LEU A 45 -1.03 -2.58 -10.72
N ASP A 46 -2.18 -2.01 -10.40
CA ASP A 46 -3.42 -2.78 -10.26
C ASP A 46 -3.82 -3.44 -11.58
N THR A 47 -3.70 -2.73 -12.71
CA THR A 47 -3.95 -3.29 -14.04
C THR A 47 -2.88 -4.32 -14.44
N ALA A 48 -1.60 -4.07 -14.15
CA ALA A 48 -0.52 -5.02 -14.44
C ALA A 48 -0.66 -6.30 -13.62
N GLN A 49 -1.05 -6.17 -12.35
CA GLN A 49 -1.36 -7.29 -11.49
C GLN A 49 -2.58 -8.06 -12.01
N GLN A 50 -3.62 -7.37 -12.47
CA GLN A 50 -4.77 -7.98 -13.13
C GLN A 50 -4.33 -8.79 -14.37
N MET A 51 -3.55 -8.20 -15.27
CA MET A 51 -3.07 -8.90 -16.47
C MET A 51 -2.21 -10.12 -16.10
N TYR A 52 -1.36 -10.01 -15.08
CA TYR A 52 -0.53 -11.11 -14.60
C TYR A 52 -1.37 -12.25 -13.99
N ASP A 53 -2.35 -11.91 -13.17
CA ASP A 53 -3.15 -12.89 -12.44
C ASP A 53 -4.15 -13.64 -13.33
N THR A 54 -4.61 -13.02 -14.43
CA THR A 54 -5.47 -13.71 -15.42
C THR A 54 -4.75 -14.86 -16.12
N GLY A 55 -3.41 -14.85 -16.13
CA GLY A 55 -2.60 -15.84 -16.86
C GLY A 55 -2.75 -15.79 -18.39
N GLN A 56 -3.52 -14.84 -18.92
CA GLN A 56 -3.78 -14.68 -20.35
C GLN A 56 -2.65 -13.93 -21.08
N HIS A 57 -1.77 -13.27 -20.33
CA HIS A 57 -0.66 -12.50 -20.86
C HIS A 57 0.67 -13.00 -20.29
N THR A 58 1.68 -13.08 -21.14
CA THR A 58 3.05 -13.30 -20.69
C THR A 58 3.57 -12.06 -19.96
N VAL A 59 4.56 -12.25 -19.09
CA VAL A 59 5.20 -11.13 -18.38
C VAL A 59 5.84 -10.14 -19.35
N GLU A 60 6.31 -10.61 -20.51
CA GLU A 60 6.84 -9.78 -21.60
C GLU A 60 5.75 -8.83 -22.13
N GLU A 61 4.58 -9.37 -22.48
CA GLU A 61 3.44 -8.60 -23.02
C GLU A 61 2.91 -7.56 -22.03
N ILE A 62 2.87 -7.91 -20.74
CA ILE A 62 2.47 -6.99 -19.68
C ILE A 62 3.52 -5.86 -19.56
N ALA A 63 4.80 -6.20 -19.57
CA ALA A 63 5.89 -5.23 -19.44
C ALA A 63 5.86 -4.23 -20.62
N ASP A 64 5.63 -4.74 -21.83
CA ASP A 64 5.49 -3.94 -23.05
C ASP A 64 4.26 -3.03 -23.01
N THR A 65 3.13 -3.53 -22.52
CA THR A 65 1.89 -2.75 -22.35
C THR A 65 2.13 -1.50 -21.50
N PHE A 66 2.92 -1.62 -20.43
CA PHE A 66 3.26 -0.50 -19.57
C PHE A 66 4.58 0.20 -19.92
N ARG A 67 5.26 -0.22 -21.00
CA ARG A 67 6.56 0.29 -21.43
C ARG A 67 7.61 0.29 -20.33
N VAL A 68 7.67 -0.78 -19.55
CA VAL A 68 8.65 -1.01 -18.49
C VAL A 68 9.47 -2.26 -18.78
N GLY A 69 10.68 -2.37 -18.25
CA GLY A 69 11.44 -3.61 -18.36
C GLY A 69 10.84 -4.73 -17.51
N ARG A 70 10.99 -6.00 -17.94
CA ARG A 70 10.55 -7.19 -17.19
C ARG A 70 11.00 -7.19 -15.72
N SER A 71 12.24 -6.80 -15.46
CA SER A 71 12.78 -6.70 -14.09
C SER A 71 12.08 -5.63 -13.24
N THR A 72 11.60 -4.55 -13.86
CA THR A 72 10.82 -3.51 -13.20
C THR A 72 9.40 -3.99 -12.91
N LEU A 73 8.79 -4.70 -13.86
CA LEU A 73 7.50 -5.33 -13.67
C LEU A 73 7.55 -6.40 -12.58
N TYR A 74 8.52 -7.32 -12.62
CA TYR A 74 8.73 -8.29 -11.55
C TYR A 74 8.97 -7.62 -10.21
N ARG A 75 9.85 -6.61 -10.09
CA ARG A 75 10.04 -5.90 -8.81
C ARG A 75 8.73 -5.27 -8.29
N ALA A 76 7.91 -4.75 -9.19
CA ALA A 76 6.60 -4.21 -8.88
C ALA A 76 5.58 -5.29 -8.43
N LEU A 77 5.57 -6.46 -9.09
CA LEU A 77 4.66 -7.58 -8.81
C LEU A 77 5.18 -8.53 -7.70
N TYR A 78 6.48 -8.55 -7.42
CA TYR A 78 7.14 -9.45 -6.44
C TYR A 78 7.21 -8.82 -5.06
N ALA A 79 7.17 -7.48 -4.95
CA ALA A 79 6.72 -6.80 -3.73
C ALA A 79 5.31 -7.26 -3.29
N TYR A 80 4.65 -8.04 -4.14
CA TYR A 80 3.32 -8.58 -4.04
C TYR A 80 3.34 -10.13 -4.16
N GLY A 81 4.49 -10.82 -4.28
CA GLY A 81 4.53 -12.22 -4.75
C GLY A 81 5.55 -13.15 -4.10
N ASP A 82 6.14 -12.79 -2.96
CA ASP A 82 7.27 -13.51 -2.33
C ASP A 82 6.97 -14.92 -1.77
N GLY A 83 5.75 -15.43 -1.95
CA GLY A 83 5.36 -16.73 -1.40
C GLY A 83 4.71 -16.65 -0.02
N ARG A 84 4.91 -15.54 0.69
CA ARG A 84 4.58 -15.41 2.10
C ARG A 84 3.17 -14.86 2.29
N ASP A 85 2.72 -15.00 3.52
CA ASP A 85 1.47 -14.39 3.95
C ASP A 85 1.58 -12.88 3.85
N CYS A 86 0.44 -12.20 3.69
CA CYS A 86 0.43 -10.75 3.56
C CYS A 86 -0.77 -10.09 4.21
N ALA A 87 -0.61 -8.80 4.51
CA ALA A 87 -1.65 -7.89 4.92
C ALA A 87 -1.85 -6.81 3.86
N LEU A 88 -3.10 -6.53 3.50
CA LEU A 88 -3.46 -5.42 2.62
C LEU A 88 -3.64 -4.16 3.45
N VAL A 89 -2.82 -3.15 3.21
CA VAL A 89 -3.01 -1.81 3.76
C VAL A 89 -3.82 -0.99 2.77
N VAL A 90 -4.95 -0.46 3.23
CA VAL A 90 -5.82 0.45 2.46
C VAL A 90 -5.74 1.84 3.07
N TYR A 91 -5.42 2.81 2.24
CA TYR A 91 -5.45 4.22 2.59
C TYR A 91 -6.81 4.80 2.22
N ARG A 92 -7.39 5.59 3.10
CA ARG A 92 -8.65 6.30 2.86
C ARG A 92 -8.68 7.63 3.60
N ASN A 93 -9.60 8.49 3.17
CA ASN A 93 -9.82 9.79 3.80
C ASN A 93 -11.10 9.74 4.64
N ALA A 94 -11.16 10.47 5.76
CA ALA A 94 -12.40 10.60 6.53
C ALA A 94 -13.50 11.32 5.74
N ARG A 95 -13.10 12.22 4.83
CA ARG A 95 -14.00 12.83 3.85
C ARG A 95 -14.02 12.00 2.58
N PRO A 96 -15.10 11.26 2.29
CA PRO A 96 -15.14 10.41 1.12
C PRO A 96 -15.18 11.23 -0.17
N LYS A 97 -14.52 10.71 -1.20
CA LYS A 97 -14.59 11.22 -2.57
C LYS A 97 -15.55 10.35 -3.37
N ILE A 98 -16.24 10.95 -4.32
CA ILE A 98 -17.07 10.22 -5.27
C ILE A 98 -16.42 10.36 -6.64
N ASP A 99 -16.23 9.24 -7.34
CA ASP A 99 -15.72 9.27 -8.70
C ASP A 99 -16.84 9.50 -9.73
N HIS A 100 -16.47 9.64 -11.00
CA HIS A 100 -17.41 9.85 -12.11
C HIS A 100 -18.36 8.67 -12.36
N THR A 101 -18.09 7.50 -11.78
CA THR A 101 -18.97 6.32 -11.82
C THR A 101 -19.85 6.19 -10.57
N ASN A 102 -19.92 7.26 -9.77
CA ASN A 102 -20.65 7.30 -8.51
C ASN A 102 -20.13 6.30 -7.45
N ARG A 103 -18.87 5.85 -7.57
CA ARG A 103 -18.23 5.03 -6.54
C ARG A 103 -17.65 5.93 -5.45
N ARG A 104 -17.94 5.59 -4.20
CA ARG A 104 -17.45 6.32 -3.02
C ARG A 104 -16.14 5.72 -2.54
N TYR A 105 -15.10 6.53 -2.41
CA TYR A 105 -13.78 6.20 -1.88
C TYR A 105 -13.54 6.98 -0.59
N GLY A 106 -13.38 6.29 0.54
CA GLY A 106 -13.25 6.94 1.84
C GLY A 106 -14.07 6.27 2.93
N GLU A 107 -14.06 6.85 4.12
CA GLU A 107 -15.05 6.55 5.15
C GLU A 107 -16.44 7.00 4.69
N THR A 108 -17.38 6.06 4.57
CA THR A 108 -18.72 6.32 4.04
C THR A 108 -19.60 7.05 5.05
N GLY A 109 -19.43 6.77 6.34
CA GLY A 109 -20.23 7.31 7.45
C GLY A 109 -21.65 6.75 7.56
N VAL A 110 -22.03 5.77 6.72
CA VAL A 110 -23.41 5.26 6.63
C VAL A 110 -23.62 3.99 7.45
N GLY A 111 -22.58 3.16 7.59
CA GLY A 111 -22.63 1.91 8.35
C GLY A 111 -21.60 0.90 7.86
N GLU A 112 -21.38 -0.17 8.63
CA GLU A 112 -20.33 -1.16 8.32
C GLU A 112 -20.61 -1.89 7.00
N ARG A 113 -21.85 -2.37 6.79
CA ARG A 113 -22.24 -3.05 5.56
C ARG A 113 -22.05 -2.16 4.33
N ALA A 114 -22.49 -0.91 4.40
CA ALA A 114 -22.32 0.06 3.31
C ALA A 114 -20.84 0.40 3.06
N GLN A 115 -20.00 0.39 4.10
CA GLN A 115 -18.56 0.56 3.96
C GLN A 115 -17.92 -0.64 3.24
N LEU A 116 -18.27 -1.87 3.62
CA LEU A 116 -17.75 -3.08 2.98
C LEU A 116 -18.18 -3.17 1.50
N ASP A 117 -19.43 -2.82 1.19
CA ASP A 117 -19.93 -2.75 -0.19
C ASP A 117 -19.19 -1.67 -1.03
N ALA A 118 -18.75 -0.57 -0.40
CA ALA A 118 -17.91 0.42 -1.07
C ALA A 118 -16.49 -0.10 -1.27
N ASP A 119 -15.90 -0.72 -0.24
CA ASP A 119 -14.55 -1.30 -0.28
C ASP A 119 -14.44 -2.40 -1.35
N ARG A 120 -15.48 -3.24 -1.53
CA ARG A 120 -15.63 -4.24 -2.63
C ARG A 120 -15.30 -3.64 -4.00
N LYS A 121 -15.75 -2.41 -4.26
CA LYS A 121 -15.61 -1.76 -5.57
C LYS A 121 -14.22 -1.20 -5.83
N TRP A 122 -13.44 -0.98 -4.77
CA TRP A 122 -12.11 -0.33 -4.84
C TRP A 122 -10.96 -1.29 -4.64
N PHE A 123 -11.16 -2.36 -3.86
CA PHE A 123 -10.07 -3.23 -3.41
C PHE A 123 -10.30 -4.71 -3.74
N PRO A 124 -10.65 -5.07 -4.99
CA PRO A 124 -10.83 -6.46 -5.33
C PRO A 124 -9.50 -7.23 -5.24
N ILE A 125 -9.58 -8.51 -4.82
CA ILE A 125 -8.43 -9.40 -4.62
C ILE A 125 -8.45 -10.53 -5.64
N ALA A 126 -7.33 -10.68 -6.35
CA ALA A 126 -7.12 -11.74 -7.32
C ALA A 126 -7.03 -13.14 -6.66
N PRO A 127 -7.48 -14.22 -7.33
CA PRO A 127 -7.52 -15.57 -6.77
C PRO A 127 -6.18 -16.03 -6.17
N ALA A 128 -5.07 -15.78 -6.87
CA ALA A 128 -3.73 -16.18 -6.44
C ALA A 128 -3.29 -15.58 -5.08
N ARG A 129 -3.92 -14.49 -4.64
CA ARG A 129 -3.60 -13.81 -3.38
C ARG A 129 -4.50 -14.20 -2.22
N ARG A 130 -5.70 -14.70 -2.49
CA ARG A 130 -6.73 -14.95 -1.48
C ARG A 130 -6.24 -15.86 -0.36
N ALA A 131 -5.52 -16.93 -0.72
CA ALA A 131 -4.97 -17.88 0.25
C ALA A 131 -3.93 -17.28 1.21
N ARG A 132 -3.25 -16.20 0.79
CA ARG A 132 -2.14 -15.58 1.52
C ARG A 132 -2.53 -14.32 2.28
N LEU A 133 -3.64 -13.70 1.91
CA LEU A 133 -4.11 -12.50 2.58
C LEU A 133 -4.65 -12.86 3.96
N LYS A 134 -3.96 -12.44 5.03
CA LYS A 134 -4.36 -12.72 6.42
C LYS A 134 -5.04 -11.54 7.11
N ALA A 135 -4.80 -10.33 6.63
CA ALA A 135 -5.37 -9.14 7.26
C ALA A 135 -5.61 -8.00 6.27
N ILE A 136 -6.54 -7.11 6.64
CA ILE A 136 -6.64 -5.76 6.08
C ILE A 136 -6.36 -4.74 7.18
N VAL A 137 -5.46 -3.80 6.88
CA VAL A 137 -5.17 -2.63 7.69
C VAL A 137 -5.80 -1.42 7.02
N TYR A 138 -6.62 -0.69 7.75
CA TYR A 138 -7.24 0.53 7.27
C TYR A 138 -6.60 1.75 7.89
N VAL A 139 -6.04 2.60 7.03
CA VAL A 139 -5.42 3.87 7.41
C VAL A 139 -6.35 5.00 7.00
N VAL A 140 -6.77 5.81 7.97
CA VAL A 140 -7.66 6.95 7.77
C VAL A 140 -6.87 8.22 8.06
N ASP A 141 -6.78 9.11 7.08
CA ASP A 141 -6.08 10.40 7.20
C ASP A 141 -4.66 10.28 7.76
N GLY A 142 -3.97 9.18 7.44
CA GLY A 142 -2.58 8.92 7.85
C GLY A 142 -2.42 8.22 9.20
N THR A 143 -3.50 7.74 9.81
CA THR A 143 -3.47 6.99 11.08
C THR A 143 -4.11 5.62 10.92
N VAL A 144 -3.52 4.59 11.53
CA VAL A 144 -4.09 3.24 11.53
C VAL A 144 -5.37 3.23 12.36
N ALA A 145 -6.51 3.17 11.69
CA ALA A 145 -7.81 3.27 12.34
C ALA A 145 -8.36 1.90 12.73
N ARG A 146 -8.15 0.87 11.88
CA ARG A 146 -8.71 -0.47 12.07
C ARG A 146 -7.79 -1.52 11.46
N VAL A 147 -7.69 -2.68 12.10
CA VAL A 147 -7.12 -3.90 11.51
C VAL A 147 -8.17 -5.00 11.59
N ARG A 148 -8.36 -5.76 10.51
CA ARG A 148 -9.28 -6.89 10.48
C ARG A 148 -8.56 -8.14 9.99
N ALA A 149 -8.84 -9.27 10.63
CA ALA A 149 -8.41 -10.57 10.12
C ALA A 149 -9.27 -10.93 8.89
N VAL A 150 -8.64 -11.55 7.90
CA VAL A 150 -9.33 -12.18 6.78
C VAL A 150 -9.73 -13.58 7.18
N HIS A 151 -10.95 -13.97 6.80
CA HIS A 151 -11.50 -15.28 7.09
C HIS A 151 -10.65 -16.35 6.39
N PRO A 152 -10.20 -17.39 7.12
CA PRO A 152 -9.27 -18.38 6.57
C PRO A 152 -9.94 -19.34 5.56
N ASP A 153 -11.26 -19.50 5.64
CA ASP A 153 -12.03 -20.38 4.75
C ASP A 153 -12.08 -19.82 3.31
N PRO A 154 -11.57 -20.56 2.31
CA PRO A 154 -11.72 -20.20 0.90
C PRO A 154 -13.18 -20.05 0.45
N ALA A 155 -14.13 -20.75 1.07
CA ALA A 155 -15.55 -20.67 0.72
C ALA A 155 -16.21 -19.34 1.16
N ALA A 156 -15.57 -18.59 2.06
CA ALA A 156 -16.08 -17.28 2.49
C ALA A 156 -15.89 -16.17 1.44
N TRP A 157 -15.11 -16.43 0.39
CA TRP A 157 -14.84 -15.47 -0.68
C TRP A 157 -15.97 -15.45 -1.71
N ASP A 158 -16.75 -14.37 -1.72
CA ASP A 158 -17.79 -14.12 -2.74
C ASP A 158 -17.17 -13.49 -4.00
N ALA A 159 -17.00 -14.27 -5.06
CA ALA A 159 -16.40 -13.82 -6.32
C ALA A 159 -17.44 -13.28 -7.32
N ASP A 160 -17.09 -12.21 -8.02
CA ASP A 160 -17.84 -11.67 -9.16
C ASP A 160 -17.47 -12.38 -10.48
N ASP A 161 -18.17 -12.02 -11.57
CA ASP A 161 -18.00 -12.59 -12.91
C ASP A 161 -16.59 -12.39 -13.52
N ARG A 162 -15.69 -11.67 -12.85
CA ARG A 162 -14.31 -11.39 -13.28
C ARG A 162 -13.28 -12.06 -12.37
N ASP A 163 -13.71 -13.05 -11.58
CA ASP A 163 -12.90 -13.72 -10.57
C ASP A 163 -12.29 -12.75 -9.54
N TYR A 164 -12.99 -11.67 -9.21
CA TYR A 164 -12.64 -10.81 -8.09
C TYR A 164 -13.55 -11.11 -6.92
N ALA A 165 -12.97 -11.29 -5.73
CA ALA A 165 -13.77 -11.56 -4.55
C ALA A 165 -13.64 -10.47 -3.49
N ASP A 166 -14.75 -10.30 -2.77
CA ASP A 166 -14.79 -9.53 -1.54
C ASP A 166 -13.85 -10.14 -0.52
N VAL A 167 -13.19 -9.28 0.25
CA VAL A 167 -12.36 -9.80 1.34
C VAL A 167 -13.29 -10.16 2.50
N PRO A 168 -13.40 -11.44 2.87
CA PRO A 168 -14.22 -11.83 3.99
C PRO A 168 -13.50 -11.39 5.26
N VAL A 169 -13.88 -10.24 5.82
CA VAL A 169 -13.24 -9.70 7.01
C VAL A 169 -14.07 -9.94 8.24
N GLY A 170 -13.41 -10.31 9.34
CA GLY A 170 -14.01 -10.36 10.67
C GLY A 170 -14.22 -8.97 11.28
N PRO A 171 -14.66 -8.89 12.55
CA PRO A 171 -14.73 -7.63 13.29
C PRO A 171 -13.34 -6.98 13.46
N PRO A 172 -13.25 -5.66 13.75
CA PRO A 172 -11.98 -5.02 14.04
C PRO A 172 -11.25 -5.68 15.22
N LEU A 173 -9.96 -5.92 15.05
CA LEU A 173 -9.08 -6.46 16.07
C LEU A 173 -8.64 -5.37 17.04
N THR A 174 -8.43 -5.76 18.29
CA THR A 174 -7.71 -5.00 19.33
C THR A 174 -6.19 -5.16 19.18
N ASP A 175 -5.38 -4.26 19.77
CA ASP A 175 -3.91 -4.36 19.69
C ASP A 175 -3.36 -5.69 20.23
N LEU A 176 -3.96 -6.23 21.28
CA LEU A 176 -3.60 -7.55 21.82
C LEU A 176 -3.87 -8.67 20.80
N GLN A 177 -5.01 -8.60 20.10
CA GLN A 177 -5.35 -9.58 19.06
C GLN A 177 -4.44 -9.43 17.85
N ILE A 178 -4.09 -8.20 17.44
CA ILE A 178 -3.14 -7.96 16.36
C ILE A 178 -1.79 -8.60 16.68
N THR A 179 -1.26 -8.35 17.88
CA THR A 179 0.04 -8.90 18.30
C THR A 179 0.04 -10.42 18.34
N ARG A 180 -1.08 -11.05 18.74
CA ARG A 180 -1.19 -12.51 18.84
C ARG A 180 -1.43 -13.19 17.49
N GLN A 181 -2.28 -12.63 16.65
CA GLN A 181 -2.69 -13.24 15.38
C GLN A 181 -1.77 -12.87 14.22
N LEU A 182 -1.13 -11.69 14.28
CA LEU A 182 -0.33 -11.10 13.21
C LEU A 182 0.99 -10.53 13.79
N PRO A 183 1.83 -11.36 14.45
CA PRO A 183 2.98 -10.90 15.21
C PRO A 183 4.03 -10.15 14.37
N THR A 184 4.14 -10.49 13.09
CA THR A 184 5.08 -9.91 12.13
C THR A 184 4.57 -8.64 11.45
N LEU A 185 3.30 -8.28 11.63
CA LEU A 185 2.71 -7.10 11.00
C LEU A 185 3.39 -5.80 11.46
N GLY A 186 3.78 -5.72 12.73
CA GLY A 186 4.45 -4.55 13.30
C GLY A 186 3.64 -3.26 13.23
N ILE A 187 2.30 -3.36 13.14
CA ILE A 187 1.37 -2.23 13.09
C ILE A 187 0.39 -2.31 14.26
N MET A 188 0.18 -1.19 14.93
CA MET A 188 -0.81 -1.05 16.01
C MET A 188 -1.88 -0.01 15.66
N LEU A 189 -3.01 -0.06 16.35
CA LEU A 189 -4.05 0.96 16.26
C LEU A 189 -3.50 2.32 16.73
N GLY A 190 -3.95 3.40 16.07
CA GLY A 190 -3.50 4.76 16.38
C GLY A 190 -2.09 5.09 15.90
N GLN A 191 -1.31 4.13 15.39
CA GLN A 191 0.01 4.39 14.84
C GLN A 191 -0.06 5.31 13.61
N ALA A 192 0.85 6.28 13.55
CA ALA A 192 1.02 7.14 12.39
C ALA A 192 1.54 6.33 11.20
N ARG A 193 0.80 6.37 10.09
CA ARG A 193 1.16 5.77 8.80
C ARG A 193 0.77 6.74 7.69
N PRO A 194 1.58 7.77 7.41
CA PRO A 194 1.22 8.82 6.46
C PRO A 194 0.95 8.26 5.07
N HIS A 195 -0.07 8.81 4.41
CA HIS A 195 -0.48 8.41 3.07
C HIS A 195 0.63 8.76 2.07
N LEU A 196 1.19 7.73 1.42
CA LEU A 196 2.12 7.91 0.31
C LEU A 196 1.36 8.44 -0.91
N ARG A 197 1.66 9.67 -1.34
CA ARG A 197 0.94 10.34 -2.44
C ARG A 197 0.79 9.43 -3.65
N GLY A 198 -0.46 9.15 -4.04
CA GLY A 198 -0.80 8.33 -5.21
C GLY A 198 -0.98 6.83 -4.93
N LYS A 199 -0.73 6.37 -3.69
CA LYS A 199 -1.00 4.99 -3.27
C LYS A 199 -2.28 4.88 -2.47
N ILE A 200 -3.32 4.31 -3.06
CA ILE A 200 -4.58 4.03 -2.36
C ILE A 200 -4.53 2.71 -1.55
N ARG A 201 -3.59 1.82 -1.86
CA ARG A 201 -3.35 0.55 -1.17
C ARG A 201 -1.91 0.08 -1.34
N GLU A 202 -1.45 -0.81 -0.47
CA GLU A 202 -0.21 -1.57 -0.60
C GLU A 202 -0.31 -2.90 0.15
N TYR A 203 0.56 -3.86 -0.16
CA TYR A 203 0.65 -5.11 0.58
C TYR A 203 1.90 -5.10 1.45
N LEU A 204 1.77 -5.65 2.65
CA LEU A 204 2.87 -5.90 3.56
C LEU A 204 3.04 -7.40 3.70
N THR A 205 4.27 -7.86 3.59
CA THR A 205 4.66 -9.22 3.94
C THR A 205 4.45 -9.47 5.43
N LEU A 206 3.89 -10.63 5.78
CA LEU A 206 3.77 -11.18 7.13
C LEU A 206 4.77 -12.34 7.32
#